data_AF-A0A843KPI8-F1
#
_entry.id   AF-A0A843KPI8-F1
#
_cell.length_a   1.000
_cell.length_b   1.000
_cell.length_c   1.000
_cell.angle_alpha   90.00
_cell.angle_beta   90.00
_cell.angle_gamma   90.00
#
_symmetry.space_group_name_H-M   'P 1'
#
loop_
_entity.id
_entity.type
_entity.pdbx_description
1 polymer ?
#
loop_
_entity_poly.entity_id
_entity_poly.type
_entity_poly.pdbx_seq_one_letter_code
_entity_poly.pdbx_strand_id
1 'polypeptide(L)'
;MLRDYEGDRDIVLAFISSKIRVGAESTGVMVTTSHAGFPESDLKVDSVIRLDKVATILKDLMAGKPGELDDDLRAEVNAKLATLFRL
;
A
#
# COMPACT_ATOMS: atom_id res chain seq x y z
N MET A 1 -18.10 -8.09 13.35
CA MET A 1 -16.77 -7.88 13.97
C MET A 1 -15.82 -8.88 13.32
N LEU A 2 -15.24 -8.51 12.17
CA LEU A 2 -14.25 -9.35 11.48
C LEU A 2 -12.89 -9.04 12.10
N ARG A 3 -12.26 -10.05 12.71
CA ARG A 3 -10.89 -9.96 13.21
C ARG A 3 -9.94 -10.26 12.06
N ASP A 4 -9.02 -9.36 11.80
CA ASP A 4 -7.88 -9.59 10.90
C ASP A 4 -7.12 -10.83 11.40
N TYR A 5 -7.06 -11.87 10.57
CA TYR A 5 -6.13 -12.98 10.78
C TYR A 5 -4.77 -12.54 10.27
N GLU A 6 -4.07 -11.71 11.06
CA GLU A 6 -2.63 -11.56 10.90
C GLU A 6 -1.98 -12.82 11.48
N GLY A 7 -1.06 -13.45 10.72
CA GLY A 7 -0.14 -14.41 11.30
C GLY A 7 0.47 -13.79 12.55
N ASP A 8 0.43 -14.50 13.68
CA ASP A 8 0.49 -13.95 15.04
C ASP A 8 1.69 -12.99 15.30
N ARG A 9 2.74 -13.03 14.48
CA ARG A 9 3.96 -12.20 14.59
C ARG A 9 4.42 -11.51 13.31
N ASP A 10 3.79 -11.79 12.18
CA ASP A 10 4.25 -11.35 10.86
C ASP A 10 3.26 -10.38 10.22
N ILE A 11 3.79 -9.43 9.44
CA ILE A 11 3.00 -8.51 8.62
C ILE A 11 3.54 -8.47 7.19
N VAL A 12 2.62 -8.39 6.23
CA VAL A 12 2.93 -8.20 4.81
C VAL A 12 2.84 -6.72 4.47
N LEU A 13 3.90 -6.17 3.87
CA LEU A 13 4.01 -4.76 3.52
C LEU A 13 4.38 -4.59 2.06
N ALA A 14 3.90 -3.52 1.44
CA ALA A 14 4.35 -3.06 0.13
C ALA A 14 5.24 -1.81 0.26
N PHE A 15 6.26 -1.69 -0.58
CA PHE A 15 7.12 -0.50 -0.57
C PHE A 15 6.38 0.73 -1.13
N ILE A 16 6.55 1.90 -0.50
CA ILE A 16 6.05 3.19 -1.02
C ILE A 16 7.24 4.04 -1.47
N SER A 17 7.11 4.72 -2.60
CA SER A 17 8.16 5.59 -3.14
C SER A 17 7.58 6.87 -3.73
N SER A 18 8.13 8.02 -3.31
CA SER A 18 7.90 9.32 -3.96
C SER A 18 8.73 9.53 -5.23
N LYS A 19 9.69 8.64 -5.50
CA LYS A 19 10.44 8.61 -6.77
C LYS A 19 9.66 7.79 -7.79
N ILE A 20 8.73 8.45 -8.47
CA ILE A 20 7.88 7.84 -9.50
C ILE A 20 8.74 7.65 -10.76
N ARG A 21 8.93 6.39 -11.18
CA ARG A 21 9.66 6.03 -12.41
C ARG A 21 8.64 5.65 -13.48
N VAL A 22 9.00 5.87 -14.75
CA VAL A 22 8.22 5.39 -15.90
C VAL A 22 7.92 3.89 -15.73
N GLY A 23 6.65 3.51 -15.85
CA GLY A 23 6.18 2.13 -15.76
C GLY A 23 5.79 1.65 -14.35
N ALA A 24 6.01 2.46 -13.30
CA ALA A 24 5.62 2.10 -11.92
C ALA A 24 4.09 1.90 -11.75
N GLU A 25 3.31 2.43 -12.69
CA GLU A 25 1.84 2.40 -12.72
C GLU A 25 1.28 1.03 -13.09
N SER A 26 2.07 0.24 -13.85
CA SER A 26 1.67 -1.09 -14.31
C SER A 26 1.58 -2.11 -13.17
N THR A 27 2.41 -1.97 -12.14
CA THR A 27 2.47 -2.86 -10.98
C THR A 27 2.33 -2.11 -9.66
N GLY A 28 1.84 -0.88 -9.71
CA GLY A 28 1.70 -0.03 -8.54
C GLY A 28 0.42 0.80 -8.58
N VAL A 29 0.08 1.36 -7.42
CA VAL A 29 -1.07 2.27 -7.24
C VAL A 29 -0.54 3.66 -6.98
N MET A 30 -1.06 4.64 -7.71
CA MET A 30 -0.67 6.03 -7.56
C MET A 30 -1.45 6.66 -6.42
N VAL A 31 -0.74 7.30 -5.49
CA VAL A 31 -1.32 8.10 -4.41
C VAL A 31 -0.91 9.53 -4.67
N THR A 32 -1.77 10.29 -5.34
CA THR A 32 -1.50 11.65 -5.79
C THR A 32 -2.14 12.67 -4.86
N THR A 33 -1.51 13.82 -4.70
CA THR A 33 -2.00 14.97 -3.92
C THR A 33 -3.36 15.51 -4.38
N SER A 34 -3.76 15.18 -5.62
CA SER A 34 -5.08 15.48 -6.17
C SER A 34 -6.18 14.50 -5.74
N HIS A 35 -5.85 13.34 -5.17
CA HIS A 35 -6.83 12.35 -4.72
C HIS A 35 -7.53 12.82 -3.44
N ALA A 36 -8.84 12.59 -3.33
CA ALA A 36 -9.65 13.08 -2.21
C ALA A 36 -9.18 12.53 -0.85
N GLY A 37 -8.87 11.23 -0.75
CA GLY A 37 -8.31 10.64 0.47
C GLY A 37 -6.79 10.75 0.62
N PHE A 38 -6.09 11.54 -0.21
CA PHE A 38 -4.64 11.76 -0.01
C PHE A 38 -4.29 12.24 1.42
N PRO A 39 -5.05 13.15 2.06
CA PRO A 39 -4.76 13.60 3.42
C PRO A 39 -4.75 12.49 4.47
N GLU A 40 -5.48 11.39 4.26
CA GLU A 40 -5.55 10.27 5.20
C GLU A 40 -4.28 9.41 5.16
N SER A 41 -3.57 9.41 4.02
CA SER A 41 -2.39 8.58 3.79
C SER A 41 -1.15 8.99 4.60
N ASP A 42 -1.16 10.20 5.18
CA ASP A 42 -0.01 10.85 5.84
C ASP A 42 1.24 10.99 4.93
N LEU A 43 1.07 10.86 3.61
CA LEU A 43 2.10 11.12 2.63
C LEU A 43 2.23 12.62 2.37
N LYS A 44 3.45 13.07 2.07
CA LYS A 44 3.76 14.49 1.88
C LYS A 44 3.71 14.94 0.43
N VAL A 45 3.87 14.01 -0.50
CA VAL A 45 3.99 14.25 -1.94
C VAL A 45 3.42 13.06 -2.70
N ASP A 46 3.14 13.26 -3.98
CA ASP A 46 2.78 12.21 -4.92
C ASP A 46 3.74 11.01 -4.78
N SER A 47 3.15 9.83 -4.65
CA SER A 47 3.86 8.59 -4.39
C SER A 47 3.23 7.43 -5.12
N VAL A 48 3.97 6.31 -5.17
CA VAL A 48 3.47 5.05 -5.71
C VAL A 48 3.64 3.93 -4.68
N ILE A 49 2.57 3.17 -4.44
CA ILE A 49 2.59 1.91 -3.70
C ILE A 49 3.03 0.83 -4.69
N ARG A 50 4.12 0.14 -4.37
CA ARG A 50 4.78 -0.84 -5.25
C ARG A 50 4.31 -2.25 -4.93
N LEU A 51 3.29 -2.71 -5.63
CA LEU A 51 2.72 -4.05 -5.42
C LEU A 51 3.61 -5.16 -6.01
N ASP A 52 4.59 -4.81 -6.85
CA ASP A 52 5.69 -5.69 -7.26
C ASP A 52 6.76 -5.89 -6.19
N LYS A 53 6.69 -5.12 -5.09
CA LYS A 53 7.67 -5.13 -4.00
C LYS A 53 6.96 -5.34 -2.68
N VAL A 54 6.59 -6.58 -2.44
CA VAL A 54 5.94 -7.01 -1.20
C VAL A 54 6.92 -7.83 -0.37
N ALA A 55 6.93 -7.61 0.93
CA ALA A 55 7.78 -8.35 1.87
C ALA A 55 7.02 -8.69 3.14
N THR A 56 7.38 -9.82 3.76
CA THR A 56 6.91 -10.19 5.09
C THR A 56 7.99 -9.87 6.11
N ILE A 57 7.63 -9.15 7.16
CA ILE A 57 8.54 -8.81 8.26
C ILE A 57 7.91 -9.15 9.61
N LEU A 58 8.75 -9.26 10.64
CA LEU A 58 8.29 -9.34 12.03
C LEU A 58 7.67 -8.00 12.44
N LYS A 59 6.52 -8.06 13.13
CA LYS A 59 5.80 -6.87 13.63
C LYS A 59 6.68 -5.97 14.52
N ASP A 60 7.63 -6.56 15.25
CA ASP A 60 8.56 -5.85 16.14
C ASP A 60 9.50 -4.88 15.40
N LEU A 61 9.63 -5.00 14.07
CA LEU A 61 10.42 -4.09 13.24
C LEU A 61 9.65 -2.82 12.83
N MET A 62 8.36 -2.73 13.13
CA MET A 62 7.54 -1.55 12.82
C MET A 62 7.83 -0.42 13.79
N ALA A 63 8.36 0.70 13.28
CA ALA A 63 8.64 1.90 14.08
C ALA A 63 7.40 2.80 14.31
N GLY A 64 6.26 2.49 13.69
CA GLY A 64 5.03 3.26 13.78
C GLY A 64 3.97 2.79 12.78
N LYS A 65 2.75 3.32 12.93
CA LYS A 65 1.66 3.09 11.97
C LYS A 65 1.69 4.19 10.91
N PRO A 66 1.77 3.87 9.60
CA PRO A 66 1.58 4.87 8.56
C PRO A 66 0.12 5.38 8.55
N GLY A 67 -0.16 6.43 7.77
CA GLY A 67 -1.53 6.85 7.50
C GLY A 67 -2.37 5.75 6.80
N GLU A 68 -3.64 6.04 6.58
CA GLU A 68 -4.61 5.11 6.01
C GLU A 68 -4.95 5.45 4.56
N LEU A 69 -5.34 4.43 3.80
CA LEU A 69 -5.92 4.62 2.47
C LEU A 69 -7.44 4.69 2.61
N ASP A 70 -8.05 5.61 1.87
CA ASP A 70 -9.50 5.64 1.68
C ASP A 70 -9.98 4.38 0.93
N ASP A 71 -11.31 4.23 0.85
CA ASP A 71 -11.93 3.04 0.25
C ASP A 71 -11.62 2.89 -1.23
N ASP A 72 -11.48 4.00 -1.96
CA ASP A 72 -11.18 4.00 -3.40
C ASP A 72 -9.75 3.50 -3.67
N LEU A 73 -8.75 4.05 -2.97
CA LEU A 73 -7.36 3.60 -3.08
C LEU A 73 -7.19 2.16 -2.59
N ARG A 74 -7.90 1.77 -1.52
CA ARG A 74 -7.90 0.40 -1.01
C ARG A 74 -8.49 -0.57 -2.03
N ALA A 75 -9.58 -0.20 -2.70
CA ALA A 75 -10.18 -1.01 -3.75
C ALA A 75 -9.23 -1.18 -4.95
N GLU A 76 -8.53 -0.12 -5.37
CA GLU A 76 -7.53 -0.21 -6.43
C GLU A 76 -6.37 -1.14 -6.06
N VAL A 77 -5.84 -1.01 -4.84
CA VAL A 77 -4.78 -1.88 -4.31
C VAL A 77 -5.23 -3.34 -4.35
N ASN A 78 -6.42 -3.65 -3.84
CA ASN A 78 -6.95 -5.02 -3.80
C ASN A 78 -7.14 -5.59 -5.21
N ALA A 79 -7.69 -4.83 -6.15
CA ALA A 79 -7.89 -5.28 -7.53
C ALA A 79 -6.56 -5.57 -8.24
N LYS A 80 -5.55 -4.72 -8.02
CA LYS A 80 -4.21 -4.93 -8.61
C LYS A 80 -3.47 -6.09 -7.95
N LEU A 81 -3.56 -6.27 -6.63
CA LEU A 81 -3.00 -7.43 -5.95
C LEU A 81 -3.60 -8.73 -6.48
N ALA A 82 -4.93 -8.80 -6.62
CA ALA A 82 -5.59 -9.98 -7.18
C ALA A 82 -5.10 -10.29 -8.60
N THR A 83 -4.93 -9.26 -9.43
CA THR A 83 -4.39 -9.41 -10.79
C THR A 83 -2.93 -9.89 -10.79
N LEU A 84 -2.06 -9.27 -10.00
CA LEU A 84 -0.62 -9.57 -9.97
C LEU A 84 -0.32 -10.95 -9.39
N PHE A 85 -1.05 -11.35 -8.35
CA PHE A 85 -0.85 -12.61 -7.64
C PHE A 85 -1.80 -13.72 -8.06
N ARG A 86 -2.71 -13.45 -9.01
CA ARG A 86 -3.71 -14.40 -9.54
C ARG A 86 -4.59 -15.01 -8.43
N LEU A 87 -5.08 -14.14 -7.55
CA LEU A 87 -5.94 -14.49 -6.41
C LEU A 87 -7.42 -14.55 -6.82
#